data_AF-A0A537ARG7-F1
#
_entry.id   AF-A0A537ARG7-F1
#
_cell.length_a   1.000
_cell.length_b   1.000
_cell.length_c   1.000
_cell.angle_alpha   90.00
_cell.angle_beta   90.00
_cell.angle_gamma   90.00
#
_symmetry.space_group_name_H-M   'P 1'
#
loop_
_entity.id
_entity.type
_entity.pdbx_description
1 polymer ?
#
loop_
_entity_poly.entity_id
_entity_poly.type
_entity_poly.pdbx_seq_one_letter_code
_entity_poly.pdbx_strand_id
1 'polypeptide(L)'
;LARILKAVGQKGPQPKPILEINPAHPMVRRLNEEKARFADWGNLLFDQALLAEGGQLEDPAGFVRRMNELMLEMAGEGSRIIVPGR
;
A
#
# COMPACT_ATOMS: atom_id res chain seq x y z
N LEU A 1 18.36 -6.64 -13.26
CA LEU A 1 18.61 -6.52 -14.72
C LEU A 1 17.60 -5.60 -15.42
N ALA A 2 16.28 -5.77 -15.21
CA ALA A 2 15.24 -4.92 -15.81
C ALA A 2 15.42 -3.41 -15.54
N ARG A 3 15.88 -3.03 -14.35
CA ARG A 3 16.17 -1.63 -13.98
C ARG A 3 17.30 -1.01 -14.84
N ILE A 4 18.31 -1.80 -15.18
CA ILE A 4 19.42 -1.36 -16.06
C ILE A 4 18.88 -1.19 -17.48
N LEU A 5 18.11 -2.16 -17.99
CA LEU A 5 17.49 -2.10 -19.33
C LEU A 5 16.54 -0.89 -19.50
N LYS A 6 15.78 -0.53 -18.45
CA LYS A 6 14.96 0.70 -18.43
C LYS A 6 15.82 1.97 -18.49
N ALA A 7 16.98 1.97 -17.83
CA ALA A 7 17.90 3.11 -17.82
C ALA A 7 18.64 3.32 -19.16
N VAL A 8 18.84 2.26 -19.95
CA VAL A 8 19.40 2.36 -21.33
C VAL A 8 18.32 2.52 -22.42
N GLY A 9 17.07 2.83 -22.06
CA GLY A 9 16.03 3.19 -23.03
C GLY A 9 15.47 2.02 -23.86
N GLN A 10 15.86 0.78 -23.58
CA GLN A 10 15.23 -0.39 -24.21
C GLN A 10 13.88 -0.69 -23.56
N LYS A 11 12.80 -0.48 -24.33
CA LYS A 11 11.44 -0.94 -24.01
C LYS A 11 11.30 -2.44 -24.28
N GLY A 12 12.09 -3.27 -23.62
CA GLY A 12 11.82 -4.70 -23.54
C GLY A 12 10.59 -4.94 -22.65
N PRO A 13 9.78 -6.00 -22.89
CA PRO A 13 8.71 -6.37 -21.98
C PRO A 13 9.30 -6.60 -20.58
N GLN A 14 8.92 -5.77 -19.61
CA GLN A 14 9.32 -5.98 -18.24
C GLN A 14 8.49 -7.15 -17.69
N PRO A 15 9.13 -8.21 -17.17
CA PRO A 15 8.39 -9.29 -16.53
C PRO A 15 7.56 -8.68 -15.38
N LYS A 16 6.27 -9.00 -15.33
CA LYS A 16 5.42 -8.61 -14.20
C LYS A 16 5.90 -9.38 -12.97
N PRO A 17 6.24 -8.71 -11.85
CA PRO A 17 6.63 -9.39 -10.64
C PRO A 17 5.47 -10.23 -10.07
N ILE A 18 5.81 -11.27 -9.32
CA ILE A 18 4.84 -12.12 -8.62
C ILE A 18 4.64 -11.51 -7.23
N LEU A 19 3.40 -11.17 -6.90
CA LEU A 19 3.06 -10.72 -5.55
C LEU A 19 2.91 -11.93 -4.64
N GLU A 20 3.85 -12.09 -3.71
CA GLU A 20 3.79 -13.13 -2.67
C GLU A 20 3.03 -12.62 -1.44
N ILE A 21 2.15 -13.45 -0.90
CA ILE A 21 1.31 -13.12 0.26
C ILE A 21 1.62 -14.08 1.40
N ASN A 22 1.79 -13.54 2.62
CA ASN A 22 1.90 -14.33 3.85
C ASN A 22 0.54 -14.42 4.56
N PRO A 23 -0.17 -15.55 4.51
CA PRO A 23 -1.51 -15.69 5.09
C PRO A 23 -1.54 -15.56 6.62
N ALA A 24 -0.40 -15.78 7.29
CA ALA A 24 -0.29 -15.65 8.74
C ALA A 24 -0.18 -14.19 9.19
N HIS A 25 0.10 -13.26 8.29
CA HIS A 25 0.30 -11.85 8.64
C HIS A 25 -1.02 -11.19 9.07
N PRO A 26 -1.09 -10.45 10.19
CA PRO A 26 -2.32 -9.84 10.69
C PRO A 26 -3.05 -8.97 9.66
N MET A 27 -2.32 -8.18 8.87
CA MET A 27 -2.92 -7.36 7.80
C MET A 27 -3.59 -8.18 6.69
N VAL A 28 -3.04 -9.35 6.35
CA VAL A 28 -3.61 -10.25 5.33
C VAL A 28 -4.86 -10.92 5.87
N ARG A 29 -4.86 -11.32 7.15
CA ARG A 29 -6.05 -11.86 7.81
C ARG A 29 -7.17 -10.83 7.88
N ARG A 30 -6.84 -9.57 8.23
CA ARG A 30 -7.80 -8.47 8.22
C ARG A 30 -8.33 -8.16 6.82
N LEU A 31 -7.47 -8.15 5.81
CA LEU A 31 -7.89 -8.01 4.40
C LEU A 31 -8.92 -9.08 4.01
N ASN A 32 -8.71 -10.33 4.44
CA ASN A 32 -9.61 -11.44 4.13
C ASN A 32 -11.01 -11.29 4.76
N GLU A 33 -11.13 -10.55 5.86
CA GLU A 33 -12.40 -10.27 6.55
C GLU A 33 -13.07 -8.98 6.05
N GLU A 34 -12.31 -8.09 5.38
CA GLU A 34 -12.77 -6.81 4.85
C GLU A 34 -13.63 -6.99 3.59
N LYS A 35 -14.79 -6.34 3.54
CA LYS A 35 -15.73 -6.41 2.42
C LYS A 35 -16.00 -5.08 1.75
N ALA A 36 -16.08 -4.01 2.53
CA ALA A 36 -16.43 -2.69 2.02
C ALA A 36 -15.23 -2.03 1.33
N ARG A 37 -14.02 -2.26 1.86
CA ARG A 37 -12.79 -1.58 1.44
C ARG A 37 -11.70 -2.53 0.95
N PHE A 38 -12.07 -3.74 0.53
CA PHE A 38 -11.11 -4.77 0.12
C PHE A 38 -10.12 -4.25 -0.94
N ALA A 39 -10.62 -3.48 -1.92
CA ALA A 39 -9.79 -2.90 -2.96
C ALA A 39 -8.78 -1.89 -2.42
N ASP A 40 -9.17 -1.03 -1.46
CA ASP A 40 -8.27 -0.04 -0.87
C ASP A 40 -7.14 -0.73 -0.09
N TRP A 41 -7.48 -1.71 0.73
CA TRP A 41 -6.52 -2.50 1.50
C TRP A 41 -5.60 -3.31 0.59
N GLY A 42 -6.14 -3.94 -0.44
CA GLY A 42 -5.38 -4.71 -1.42
C GLY A 42 -4.37 -3.83 -2.17
N ASN A 43 -4.80 -2.64 -2.62
CA ASN A 43 -3.92 -1.67 -3.28
C ASN A 43 -2.84 -1.15 -2.33
N LEU A 44 -3.18 -0.88 -1.06
CA LEU A 44 -2.21 -0.40 -0.08
C LEU A 44 -1.11 -1.46 0.20
N LEU A 45 -1.49 -2.73 0.35
CA LEU A 45 -0.52 -3.82 0.53
C LEU A 45 0.35 -4.03 -0.72
N PHE A 46 -0.24 -3.90 -1.90
CA PHE A 46 0.50 -3.98 -3.16
C PHE A 46 1.51 -2.82 -3.30
N ASP A 47 1.08 -1.59 -3.04
CA ASP A 47 1.93 -0.39 -3.08
C ASP A 47 3.10 -0.50 -2.08
N GLN A 48 2.85 -1.04 -0.89
CA GLN A 48 3.88 -1.32 0.11
C GLN A 48 4.90 -2.35 -0.39
N ALA A 49 4.44 -3.45 -1.00
CA ALA A 49 5.32 -4.47 -1.57
C ALA A 49 6.18 -3.88 -2.71
N LEU A 50 5.57 -3.08 -3.58
CA LEU A 50 6.26 -2.41 -4.67
C LEU A 50 7.37 -1.47 -4.16
N LEU A 51 7.07 -0.68 -3.12
CA LEU A 51 8.06 0.19 -2.48
C LEU A 51 9.18 -0.60 -1.80
N ALA A 52 8.86 -1.70 -1.12
CA ALA A 52 9.84 -2.54 -0.43
C ALA A 52 10.86 -3.18 -1.39
N GLU A 53 10.44 -3.50 -2.62
CA GLU A 53 11.33 -3.99 -3.68
C GLU A 53 12.12 -2.87 -4.40
N GLY A 54 11.97 -1.61 -3.96
CA GLY A 54 12.61 -0.45 -4.58
C GLY A 54 11.93 0.01 -5.87
N GLY A 55 10.67 -0.39 -6.08
CA GLY A 55 9.79 0.12 -7.12
C GLY A 55 9.35 1.56 -6.87
N GLN A 56 8.57 2.09 -7.82
CA GLN A 56 7.98 3.43 -7.73
C GLN A 56 6.47 3.30 -7.85
N LEU A 57 5.75 4.08 -7.07
CA LEU A 57 4.30 4.14 -7.17
C LEU A 57 3.90 4.91 -8.44
N GLU A 58 2.88 4.41 -9.13
CA GLU A 58 2.26 5.14 -10.25
C GLU A 58 1.45 6.34 -9.75
N ASP A 59 0.79 6.20 -8.59
CA ASP A 59 0.03 7.26 -7.92
C ASP A 59 0.44 7.39 -6.44
N PRO A 60 1.53 8.13 -6.14
CA PRO A 60 1.96 8.37 -4.77
C PRO A 60 0.93 9.12 -3.92
N ALA A 61 0.15 10.03 -4.52
CA ALA A 61 -0.85 10.81 -3.80
C ALA A 61 -2.03 9.95 -3.36
N GLY A 62 -2.50 9.07 -4.24
CA GLY A 62 -3.52 8.08 -3.91
C GLY A 62 -3.09 7.12 -2.82
N PHE A 63 -1.83 6.67 -2.83
CA PHE A 63 -1.28 5.83 -1.74
C PHE A 63 -1.33 6.55 -0.39
N VAL A 64 -0.82 7.79 -0.31
CA VAL A 64 -0.84 8.58 0.93
C VAL A 64 -2.27 8.81 1.41
N ARG A 65 -3.19 9.11 0.50
CA ARG A 65 -4.61 9.27 0.83
C ARG A 65 -5.20 8.00 1.46
N ARG A 66 -5.03 6.84 0.80
CA ARG A 66 -5.53 5.55 1.31
C ARG A 66 -4.95 5.24 2.69
N MET A 67 -3.65 5.47 2.88
CA MET A 67 -2.98 5.27 4.16
C MET A 67 -3.57 6.15 5.26
N ASN A 68 -3.79 7.44 4.99
CA ASN A 68 -4.34 8.37 5.97
C ASN A 68 -5.78 8.01 6.35
N GLU A 69 -6.62 7.68 5.38
CA GLU A 69 -7.99 7.22 5.61
C GLU A 69 -8.01 5.96 6.50
N LEU A 70 -7.08 5.03 6.27
CA LEU A 70 -6.93 3.82 7.09
C LEU A 70 -6.55 4.13 8.53
N MET A 71 -5.58 5.04 8.72
CA MET A 71 -5.09 5.42 10.04
C MET A 71 -6.18 6.11 10.87
N LEU A 72 -6.96 7.00 10.27
CA LEU A 72 -8.08 7.67 10.95
C LEU A 72 -9.13 6.66 11.42
N GLU A 73 -9.45 5.67 10.59
CA GLU A 73 -10.40 4.62 10.92
C GLU A 73 -9.93 3.76 12.10
N MET A 74 -8.66 3.33 12.08
CA MET A 74 -8.07 2.54 13.17
C MET A 74 -7.91 3.32 14.47
N ALA A 75 -7.73 4.64 14.39
CA ALA A 75 -7.56 5.50 15.56
C ALA A 75 -8.89 5.76 16.31
N GLY A 76 -10.04 5.52 15.67
CA GLY A 76 -11.38 5.75 16.23
C GLY A 76 -11.72 7.23 16.48
N GLU A 77 -13.00 7.53 16.74
CA GLU A 77 -13.52 8.89 16.96
C GLU A 77 -12.87 9.66 18.14
N GLY A 78 -12.06 8.98 18.96
CA GLY A 78 -11.38 9.54 20.13
C GLY A 78 -10.00 10.17 19.86
N SER A 79 -9.44 10.02 18.65
CA SER A 79 -8.11 10.56 18.32
C SER A 79 -8.18 12.06 18.00
N ARG A 80 -8.44 12.88 19.02
CA ARG A 80 -8.28 14.32 18.93
C ARG A 80 -6.80 14.65 19.10
N ILE A 81 -6.17 15.12 18.02
CA ILE A 81 -4.79 15.63 18.04
C ILE A 81 -4.66 16.84 18.98
N ILE A 82 -5.76 17.55 19.24
CA ILE A 82 -5.83 18.70 20.14
C ILE A 82 -6.93 18.44 21.17
N VAL A 83 -6.53 18.24 22.43
CA VAL A 83 -7.42 18.36 23.59
C VAL A 83 -7.40 19.82 24.05
N PRO A 84 -8.53 20.57 24.02
CA PRO A 84 -8.58 21.87 24.65
C PRO A 84 -8.35 21.69 26.15
N GLY A 85 -7.52 22.56 26.73
CA GLY A 85 -7.14 22.53 28.14
C GLY A 85 -8.34 22.41 29.08
N ARG A 86 -8.12 21.63 30.13
CA ARG A 86 -9.05 21.39 31.23
C ARG A 86 -9.37 22.69 31.99
#